data_AF-A0A7L6AT12-F1
#
_entry.id   AF-A0A7L6AT12-F1
#
_cell.length_a   1.000
_cell.length_b   1.000
_cell.length_c   1.000
_cell.angle_alpha   90.00
_cell.angle_beta   90.00
_cell.angle_gamma   90.00
#
_symmetry.space_group_name_H-M   'P 1'
#
loop_
_entity.id
_entity.type
_entity.pdbx_description
1 polymer ?
#
loop_
_entity_poly.entity_id
_entity_poly.type
_entity_poly.pdbx_seq_one_letter_code
_entity_poly.pdbx_strand_id
1 'polypeptide(L)'
;MINPKGKEFPLELWSTVSSGFSSLGSKAEWRIKQNGGKADPIALIVRYNVSEDPATPTKITSYLVVSKISTDGICVTDIVKPGKDANQQARGLADAVADKTCLNHGGEPAESSPPRSLTGTITGFECGDNCYLSIRDQQGADHTGLCAAPLCDDWNNAAAIPDSLKGKRPLSPSAMANNTTPAATQWA
;
A
#
# COMPACT_ATOMS: atom_id res chain seq x y z
N MET A 1 -1.78 -7.79 -7.08
CA MET A 1 -2.68 -8.54 -8.00
C MET A 1 -1.92 -8.86 -9.27
N ILE A 2 -2.12 -10.04 -9.87
CA ILE A 2 -1.38 -10.44 -11.07
C ILE A 2 -2.27 -10.26 -12.30
N ASN A 3 -1.78 -9.53 -13.31
CA ASN A 3 -2.49 -9.36 -14.56
C ASN A 3 -2.40 -10.61 -15.46
N PRO A 4 -3.16 -10.71 -16.57
CA PRO A 4 -3.10 -11.86 -17.46
C PRO A 4 -1.72 -12.14 -18.10
N LYS A 5 -0.78 -11.18 -18.06
CA LYS A 5 0.61 -11.33 -18.52
C LYS A 5 1.57 -11.78 -17.41
N GLY A 6 1.08 -12.02 -16.20
CA GLY A 6 1.90 -12.43 -15.05
C GLY A 6 2.59 -11.28 -14.32
N LYS A 7 2.34 -10.02 -14.68
CA LYS A 7 2.91 -8.86 -14.01
C LYS A 7 2.07 -8.50 -12.78
N GLU A 8 2.73 -8.25 -11.66
CA GLU A 8 2.09 -7.80 -10.44
C GLU A 8 1.81 -6.29 -10.46
N PHE A 9 0.64 -5.92 -9.96
CA PHE A 9 0.16 -4.56 -9.77
C PHE A 9 -0.40 -4.43 -8.34
N PRO A 10 0.15 -3.55 -7.51
CA PRO A 10 -0.47 -3.22 -6.24
C PRO A 10 -1.74 -2.40 -6.49
N LEU A 11 -2.79 -2.69 -5.72
CA LEU A 11 -4.05 -1.90 -5.79
C LEU A 11 -3.97 -0.61 -4.95
N GLU A 12 -2.94 -0.47 -4.13
CA GLU A 12 -2.72 0.70 -3.27
C GLU A 12 -3.96 1.10 -2.47
N LEU A 13 -4.67 0.11 -1.91
CA LEU A 13 -5.95 0.32 -1.22
C LEU A 13 -5.83 1.30 -0.03
N TRP A 14 -4.67 1.30 0.62
CA TRP A 14 -4.36 2.22 1.72
C TRP A 14 -4.40 3.68 1.28
N SER A 15 -3.70 4.03 0.20
CA SER A 15 -3.67 5.42 -0.29
C SER A 15 -4.89 5.77 -1.15
N THR A 16 -5.52 4.78 -1.77
CA THR A 16 -6.61 4.99 -2.73
C THR A 16 -7.98 5.02 -2.06
N VAL A 17 -8.19 4.19 -1.03
CA VAL A 17 -9.49 4.05 -0.37
C VAL A 17 -9.50 4.76 0.97
N SER A 18 -8.60 4.39 1.88
CA SER A 18 -8.45 5.04 3.19
C SER A 18 -7.21 4.51 3.91
N SER A 19 -6.50 5.42 4.58
CA SER A 19 -5.27 5.17 5.35
C SER A 19 -5.55 4.83 6.81
N GLY A 20 -6.73 4.29 7.12
CA GLY A 20 -7.06 3.77 8.44
C GLY A 20 -6.72 2.28 8.57
N PHE A 21 -6.61 1.76 9.80
CA PHE A 21 -6.40 0.33 10.03
C PHE A 21 -7.46 -0.47 9.30
N SER A 22 -7.04 -1.41 8.45
CA SER A 22 -7.94 -2.02 7.49
C SER A 22 -7.77 -3.53 7.35
N SER A 23 -8.82 -4.16 6.84
CA SER A 23 -8.84 -5.58 6.51
C SER A 23 -9.70 -5.83 5.28
N LEU A 24 -9.40 -6.90 4.55
CA LEU A 24 -10.25 -7.38 3.47
C LEU A 24 -11.35 -8.28 4.03
N GLY A 25 -12.54 -8.18 3.45
CA GLY A 25 -13.61 -9.15 3.72
C GLY A 25 -13.25 -10.54 3.17
N SER A 26 -13.92 -11.57 3.69
CA SER A 26 -13.69 -12.98 3.33
C SER A 26 -14.13 -13.36 1.91
N LYS A 27 -14.72 -12.43 1.14
CA LYS A 27 -15.27 -12.68 -0.18
C LYS A 27 -14.67 -11.73 -1.20
N ALA A 28 -14.32 -12.29 -2.35
CA ALA A 28 -13.98 -11.55 -3.55
C ALA A 28 -14.92 -12.00 -4.68
N GLU A 29 -15.44 -11.05 -5.46
CA GLU A 29 -16.30 -11.32 -6.60
C GLU A 29 -15.57 -10.95 -7.90
N TRP A 30 -15.32 -11.94 -8.74
CA TRP A 30 -14.74 -11.74 -10.07
C TRP A 30 -15.84 -11.46 -11.08
N ARG A 31 -15.63 -10.48 -11.96
CA ARG A 31 -16.45 -10.27 -13.15
C ARG A 31 -15.72 -10.83 -14.35
N ILE A 32 -16.38 -11.72 -15.08
CA ILE A 32 -15.79 -12.46 -16.20
C ILE A 32 -16.56 -12.09 -17.47
N LYS A 33 -15.82 -11.78 -18.54
CA LYS A 33 -16.36 -11.63 -19.88
C LYS A 33 -15.98 -12.85 -20.72
N GLN A 34 -16.94 -13.39 -21.45
CA GLN A 34 -16.70 -14.49 -22.38
C GLN A 34 -16.26 -13.93 -23.73
N ASN A 35 -15.07 -14.31 -24.19
CA ASN A 35 -14.54 -13.92 -25.50
C ASN A 35 -14.19 -15.19 -26.28
N GLY A 36 -15.05 -15.59 -27.22
CA GLY A 36 -14.79 -16.73 -28.11
C GLY A 36 -14.54 -18.06 -27.38
N GLY A 37 -15.19 -18.28 -26.23
CA GLY A 37 -15.02 -19.48 -25.40
C GLY A 37 -13.93 -19.38 -24.34
N LYS A 38 -13.22 -18.25 -24.27
CA LYS A 38 -12.27 -17.94 -23.18
C LYS A 38 -12.91 -17.04 -22.12
N ALA A 39 -12.76 -17.43 -20.86
CA ALA A 39 -13.20 -16.65 -19.71
C ALA A 39 -12.12 -15.62 -19.34
N ASP A 40 -12.34 -14.35 -19.67
CA ASP A 40 -11.42 -13.27 -19.33
C ASP A 40 -11.93 -12.50 -18.10
N PRO A 41 -11.20 -12.48 -16.97
CA PRO A 41 -11.55 -11.67 -15.83
C PRO A 41 -11.34 -10.19 -16.17
N ILE A 42 -12.42 -9.39 -16.06
CA ILE A 42 -12.41 -7.96 -16.39
C ILE A 42 -12.41 -7.06 -15.16
N ALA A 43 -12.92 -7.55 -14.03
CA ALA A 43 -12.97 -6.78 -12.79
C ALA A 43 -12.91 -7.67 -11.55
N LEU A 44 -12.48 -7.07 -10.45
CA LEU A 44 -12.56 -7.65 -9.10
C LEU A 44 -13.30 -6.70 -8.17
N ILE A 45 -14.22 -7.24 -7.39
CA ILE A 45 -14.89 -6.54 -6.29
C ILE A 45 -14.44 -7.16 -4.97
N VAL A 46 -13.88 -6.35 -4.09
CA VAL A 46 -13.52 -6.77 -2.72
C VAL A 46 -14.16 -5.86 -1.69
N ARG A 47 -14.44 -6.39 -0.50
CA ARG A 47 -14.82 -5.57 0.64
C ARG A 47 -13.57 -5.09 1.37
N TYR A 48 -13.46 -3.77 1.57
CA TYR A 48 -12.37 -3.16 2.34
C TYR A 48 -12.97 -2.52 3.60
N ASN A 49 -12.68 -3.12 4.75
CA ASN A 49 -13.14 -2.69 6.06
C ASN A 49 -12.10 -1.78 6.66
N VAL A 50 -12.50 -0.58 7.10
CA VAL A 50 -11.56 0.42 7.60
C VAL A 50 -12.04 0.98 8.93
N SER A 51 -11.13 1.04 9.89
CA SER A 51 -11.25 1.83 11.10
C SER A 51 -10.66 3.21 10.84
N GLU A 52 -11.52 4.20 10.62
CA GLU A 52 -11.12 5.54 10.16
C GLU A 52 -10.94 6.53 11.32
N ASP A 53 -11.55 6.25 12.47
CA ASP A 53 -11.51 7.10 13.66
C ASP A 53 -10.68 6.42 14.76
N PRO A 54 -9.48 6.92 15.06
CA PRO A 54 -8.64 6.40 16.13
C PRO A 54 -9.27 6.50 17.52
N ALA A 55 -10.20 7.45 17.74
CA ALA A 55 -10.91 7.59 19.01
C ALA A 55 -12.01 6.54 19.15
N THR A 56 -12.51 5.98 18.05
CA THR A 56 -13.54 4.93 18.03
C THR A 56 -13.14 3.77 17.10
N PRO A 57 -12.06 3.03 17.42
CA PRO A 57 -11.47 2.08 16.47
C PRO A 57 -12.38 0.89 16.14
N THR A 58 -13.41 0.64 16.96
CA THR A 58 -14.44 -0.39 16.73
C THR A 58 -15.48 0.01 15.68
N LYS A 59 -15.52 1.28 15.28
CA LYS A 59 -16.41 1.77 14.23
C LYS A 59 -15.77 1.50 12.87
N ILE A 60 -16.20 0.39 12.26
CA ILE A 60 -15.68 -0.06 10.97
C ILE A 60 -16.59 0.42 9.83
N THR A 61 -16.01 1.13 8.86
CA THR A 61 -16.64 1.45 7.58
C THR A 61 -16.30 0.37 6.56
N SER A 62 -17.32 -0.27 5.97
CA SER A 62 -17.13 -1.34 4.97
C SER A 62 -17.39 -0.87 3.54
N TYR A 63 -16.33 -0.54 2.82
CA TYR A 63 -16.37 -0.19 1.40
C TYR A 63 -16.43 -1.42 0.50
N LEU A 64 -17.01 -1.29 -0.69
CA LEU A 64 -16.76 -2.20 -1.81
C LEU A 64 -15.86 -1.50 -2.82
N VAL A 65 -14.71 -2.11 -3.11
CA VAL A 65 -13.69 -1.58 -4.01
C VAL A 65 -13.78 -2.32 -5.33
N VAL A 66 -13.97 -1.58 -6.42
CA VAL A 66 -14.01 -2.11 -7.79
C VAL A 66 -12.66 -1.87 -8.44
N SER A 67 -12.04 -2.95 -8.91
CA SER A 67 -10.75 -2.92 -9.60
C SER A 67 -10.90 -3.39 -11.05
N LYS A 68 -10.33 -2.64 -11.99
CA LYS A 68 -10.19 -3.05 -13.40
C LYS A 68 -9.09 -4.07 -13.53
N ILE A 69 -9.30 -5.09 -14.36
CA ILE A 69 -8.28 -6.04 -14.78
C ILE A 69 -8.15 -5.96 -16.29
N SER A 70 -6.94 -5.67 -16.76
CA SER A 70 -6.61 -5.63 -18.18
C SER A 70 -5.21 -6.18 -18.43
N THR A 71 -4.86 -6.36 -19.69
CA THR A 71 -3.50 -6.75 -20.11
C THR A 71 -2.45 -5.68 -19.82
N ASP A 72 -2.87 -4.43 -19.65
CA ASP A 72 -1.99 -3.28 -19.55
C ASP A 72 -1.81 -2.82 -18.09
N GLY A 73 -2.75 -3.22 -17.22
CA GLY A 73 -2.62 -3.06 -15.79
C GLY A 73 -3.86 -3.44 -15.00
N ILE A 74 -3.71 -3.38 -13.69
CA ILE A 74 -4.79 -3.54 -12.71
C ILE A 74 -4.79 -2.29 -11.84
N CYS A 75 -5.96 -1.73 -11.59
CA CYS A 75 -6.11 -0.54 -10.75
C CYS A 75 -7.53 -0.45 -10.16
N VAL A 76 -7.69 0.33 -9.10
CA VAL A 76 -9.02 0.68 -8.57
C VAL A 76 -9.67 1.69 -9.51
N THR A 77 -10.96 1.53 -9.80
CA THR A 77 -11.73 2.48 -10.61
C THR A 77 -12.86 3.15 -9.84
N ASP A 78 -13.41 2.47 -8.84
CA ASP A 78 -14.54 2.99 -8.08
C ASP A 78 -14.51 2.46 -6.63
N ILE A 79 -14.98 3.30 -5.71
CA ILE A 79 -15.16 2.97 -4.29
C ILE A 79 -16.63 3.20 -3.94
N VAL A 80 -17.32 2.15 -3.51
CA VAL A 80 -18.73 2.20 -3.13
C VAL A 80 -18.84 2.23 -1.61
N LYS A 81 -19.49 3.28 -1.10
CA LYS A 81 -19.77 3.45 0.34
C LYS A 81 -20.79 2.42 0.84
N PRO A 82 -20.81 2.11 2.15
CA PRO A 82 -21.84 1.27 2.74
C PRO A 82 -23.26 1.79 2.43
N GLY A 83 -24.17 0.89 2.06
CA GLY A 83 -25.55 1.22 1.74
C GLY A 83 -26.36 0.00 1.33
N LYS A 84 -27.69 0.13 1.33
CA LYS A 84 -28.62 -0.96 1.02
C LYS A 84 -28.36 -1.62 -0.35
N ASP A 85 -27.94 -0.82 -1.34
CA ASP A 85 -27.76 -1.27 -2.72
C ASP A 85 -26.28 -1.37 -3.12
N ALA A 86 -25.36 -1.28 -2.16
CA ALA A 86 -23.92 -1.17 -2.43
C ALA A 86 -23.38 -2.32 -3.30
N ASN A 87 -23.84 -3.57 -3.07
CA ASN A 87 -23.41 -4.71 -3.88
C ASN A 87 -23.90 -4.62 -5.33
N GLN A 88 -25.15 -4.19 -5.54
CA GLN A 88 -25.70 -4.04 -6.89
C GLN A 88 -24.98 -2.90 -7.63
N GLN A 89 -24.72 -1.79 -6.94
CA GLN A 89 -23.96 -0.67 -7.48
C GLN A 89 -22.53 -1.10 -7.86
N ALA A 90 -21.82 -1.80 -6.98
CA ALA A 90 -20.46 -2.27 -7.25
C ALA A 90 -20.42 -3.20 -8.46
N ARG A 91 -21.41 -4.10 -8.62
CA ARG A 91 -21.53 -4.97 -9.80
C ARG A 91 -21.76 -4.19 -11.09
N GLY A 92 -22.67 -3.22 -11.08
CA GLY A 92 -22.92 -2.38 -12.25
C GLY A 92 -21.68 -1.59 -12.69
N LEU A 93 -20.89 -1.08 -11.72
CA LEU A 93 -19.63 -0.41 -11.99
C LEU A 93 -18.57 -1.37 -12.56
N ALA A 94 -18.48 -2.58 -12.00
CA ALA A 94 -17.55 -3.60 -12.42
C ALA A 94 -17.86 -4.16 -13.82
N ASP A 95 -19.14 -4.24 -14.19
CA ASP A 95 -19.58 -4.64 -15.53
C ASP A 95 -19.25 -3.57 -16.59
N ALA A 96 -19.22 -2.29 -16.19
CA ALA A 96 -18.88 -1.15 -17.05
C ALA A 96 -17.40 -0.73 -16.97
N VAL A 97 -16.52 -1.57 -16.39
CA VAL A 97 -15.16 -1.17 -16.01
C VAL A 97 -14.22 -0.92 -17.19
N ALA A 98 -14.50 -1.47 -18.37
CA ALA A 98 -13.59 -1.44 -19.51
C ALA A 98 -13.17 -0.01 -19.88
N ASP A 99 -14.12 0.93 -19.85
CA ASP A 99 -13.93 2.33 -20.22
C ASP A 99 -13.59 3.23 -19.02
N LYS A 100 -13.46 2.65 -17.82
CA LYS A 100 -13.18 3.40 -16.60
C LYS A 100 -11.71 3.74 -16.49
N THR A 101 -11.44 5.01 -16.18
CA THR A 101 -10.12 5.47 -15.77
C THR A 101 -9.83 4.99 -14.34
N CYS A 102 -8.56 4.69 -14.07
CA CYS A 102 -8.11 4.36 -12.72
C CYS A 102 -8.26 5.57 -11.79
N LEU A 103 -8.68 5.31 -10.55
CA LEU A 103 -8.54 6.27 -9.46
C LEU A 103 -7.06 6.27 -9.06
N ASN A 104 -6.27 7.08 -9.74
CA ASN A 104 -4.87 7.26 -9.35
C ASN A 104 -4.74 8.51 -8.48
N HIS A 105 -3.81 8.45 -7.54
CA HIS A 105 -2.85 9.55 -7.51
C HIS A 105 -1.81 9.30 -8.60
N GLY A 106 -1.94 9.98 -9.74
CA GLY A 106 -0.95 10.02 -10.84
C GLY A 106 -0.99 8.85 -11.84
N GLY A 107 -1.29 9.13 -13.10
CA GLY A 107 -1.03 8.19 -14.19
C GLY A 107 0.46 8.00 -14.44
N GLU A 108 0.95 6.76 -14.40
CA GLU A 108 1.67 6.07 -15.49
C GLU A 108 2.08 4.63 -15.05
N PRO A 109 2.36 3.71 -15.99
CA PRO A 109 2.72 2.34 -15.68
C PRO A 109 4.10 2.27 -15.03
N ALA A 110 4.30 1.22 -14.23
CA ALA A 110 5.51 0.96 -13.45
C ALA A 110 6.83 1.26 -14.18
N GLU A 111 7.48 2.36 -13.78
CA GLU A 111 8.91 2.42 -13.56
C GLU A 111 9.17 3.13 -12.24
N SER A 112 10.16 2.62 -11.52
CA SER A 112 10.73 3.17 -10.31
C SER A 112 10.79 4.71 -10.35
N SER A 113 9.97 5.36 -9.52
CA SER A 113 10.54 6.54 -8.86
C SER A 113 11.74 6.01 -8.07
N PRO A 114 12.97 6.51 -8.25
CA PRO A 114 14.02 6.19 -7.27
C PRO A 114 13.43 6.50 -5.89
N PRO A 115 13.69 5.67 -4.86
CA PRO A 115 13.23 5.97 -3.52
C PRO A 115 13.59 7.44 -3.27
N ARG A 116 12.62 8.28 -2.92
CA ARG A 116 12.93 9.67 -2.57
C ARG A 116 13.96 9.58 -1.46
N SER A 117 15.21 9.79 -1.83
CA SER A 117 16.32 9.65 -0.91
C SER A 117 16.20 10.77 0.08
N LEU A 118 15.74 10.45 1.28
CA LEU A 118 15.64 11.42 2.34
C LEU A 118 17.03 11.64 2.92
N THR A 119 17.59 12.81 2.64
CA THR A 119 18.91 13.22 3.13
C THR A 119 18.70 14.04 4.40
N GLY A 120 19.28 13.62 5.52
CA GLY A 120 19.12 14.31 6.78
C GLY A 120 20.10 13.86 7.85
N THR A 121 19.88 14.29 9.09
CA THR A 121 20.68 13.93 10.27
C THR A 121 19.88 12.94 11.11
N ILE A 122 20.51 11.84 11.53
CA ILE A 122 19.88 10.89 12.46
C ILE A 122 19.70 11.58 13.82
N THR A 123 18.45 11.74 14.24
CA THR A 123 18.06 12.38 15.50
C THR A 123 17.63 11.38 16.57
N GLY A 124 17.17 10.20 16.16
CA GLY A 124 16.69 9.18 17.09
C GLY A 124 16.68 7.78 16.50
N PHE A 125 16.72 6.78 17.39
CA PHE A 125 16.52 5.38 17.06
C PHE A 125 15.80 4.70 18.22
N GLU A 126 14.66 4.07 17.93
CA GLU A 126 13.79 3.45 18.92
C GLU A 126 13.42 2.05 18.46
N CYS A 127 13.64 1.05 19.32
CA CYS A 127 13.29 -0.34 19.06
C CYS A 127 12.27 -0.84 20.08
N GLY A 128 11.16 -1.37 19.57
CA GLY A 128 10.21 -2.23 20.29
C GLY A 128 10.04 -3.53 19.50
N ASP A 129 8.82 -3.83 19.04
CA ASP A 129 8.56 -4.95 18.12
C ASP A 129 9.13 -4.70 16.71
N ASN A 130 9.39 -3.45 16.36
CA ASN A 130 10.11 -3.01 15.16
C ASN A 130 11.04 -1.85 15.52
N CYS A 131 12.10 -1.65 14.73
CA CYS A 131 13.09 -0.60 14.93
C CYS A 131 12.89 0.57 13.96
N TYR A 132 12.75 1.77 14.52
CA TYR A 132 12.47 3.00 13.80
C TYR A 132 13.64 3.98 13.91
N LEU A 133 13.94 4.64 12.80
CA LEU A 133 14.94 5.68 12.68
C LEU A 133 14.24 7.03 12.49
N SER A 134 14.64 8.02 13.28
CA SER A 134 14.21 9.41 13.10
C SER A 134 15.32 10.22 12.42
N ILE A 135 14.96 10.92 11.36
CA ILE A 135 15.85 11.76 10.56
C ILE A 135 15.26 13.16 10.43
N ARG A 136 16.05 14.17 10.78
CA ARG A 136 15.77 15.57 10.47
C ARG A 136 16.33 15.91 9.10
N ASP A 137 15.47 16.31 8.17
CA ASP A 137 15.90 16.68 6.82
C ASP A 137 16.61 18.05 6.78
N GLN A 138 17.04 18.46 5.60
CA GLN A 138 17.70 19.76 5.39
C GLN A 138 16.76 20.95 5.54
N GLN A 139 15.45 20.73 5.44
CA GLN A 139 14.39 21.72 5.64
C GLN A 139 14.01 21.86 7.12
N GLY A 140 14.59 21.02 8.00
CA GLY A 140 14.34 21.01 9.44
C GLY A 140 13.10 20.21 9.85
N ALA A 141 12.47 19.48 8.93
CA ALA A 141 11.35 18.61 9.25
C ALA A 141 11.87 17.26 9.77
N ASP A 142 11.21 16.74 10.80
CA ASP A 142 11.50 15.43 11.38
C ASP A 142 10.67 14.35 10.69
N HIS A 143 11.33 13.27 10.31
CA HIS A 143 10.76 12.11 9.64
C HIS A 143 11.10 10.85 10.43
N THR A 144 10.18 9.89 10.50
CA THR A 144 10.43 8.59 11.13
C THR A 144 10.08 7.47 10.17
N GLY A 145 10.96 6.48 10.03
CA GLY A 145 10.79 5.33 9.13
C GLY A 145 11.39 4.05 9.71
N LEU A 146 11.05 2.89 9.13
CA LEU A 146 11.67 1.64 9.53
C LEU A 146 13.14 1.62 9.11
N CYS A 147 13.98 1.17 10.03
CA CYS A 147 15.39 0.92 9.74
C CYS A 147 15.53 -0.45 9.07
N ALA A 148 15.38 -0.49 7.75
CA ALA A 148 15.48 -1.71 6.94
C ALA A 148 16.67 -1.71 5.96
N ALA A 149 17.60 -0.77 6.11
CA ALA A 149 18.85 -0.77 5.34
C ALA A 149 19.79 -1.86 5.89
N PRO A 150 20.71 -2.44 5.09
CA PRO A 150 21.67 -3.43 5.60
C PRO A 150 22.51 -2.95 6.78
N LEU A 151 22.77 -1.65 6.88
CA LEU A 151 23.47 -1.07 8.02
C LEU A 151 22.64 -1.06 9.31
N CYS A 152 21.31 -1.10 9.19
CA CYS A 152 20.41 -1.21 10.32
C CYS A 152 20.42 -2.61 10.94
N ASP A 153 20.93 -3.64 10.25
CA ASP A 153 20.90 -5.01 10.77
C ASP A 153 21.62 -5.11 12.12
N ASP A 154 22.82 -4.54 12.22
CA ASP A 154 23.58 -4.50 13.47
C ASP A 154 22.87 -3.67 14.55
N TRP A 155 22.20 -2.58 14.17
CA TRP A 155 21.51 -1.69 15.11
C TRP A 155 20.23 -2.30 15.65
N ASN A 156 19.50 -2.99 14.78
CA ASN A 156 18.28 -3.70 15.11
C ASN A 156 18.61 -4.88 16.04
N ASN A 157 19.67 -5.63 15.75
CA ASN A 157 20.15 -6.71 16.62
C ASN A 157 20.60 -6.20 17.99
N ALA A 158 21.29 -5.07 18.05
CA ALA A 158 21.74 -4.47 19.29
C ALA A 158 20.66 -3.67 20.02
N ALA A 159 19.49 -3.47 19.40
CA ALA A 159 18.47 -2.50 19.80
C ALA A 159 19.06 -1.10 20.13
N ALA A 160 20.16 -0.74 19.47
CA ALA A 160 20.93 0.46 19.73
C ALA A 160 21.75 0.86 18.50
N ILE A 161 21.85 2.16 18.25
CA ILE A 161 22.79 2.71 17.27
C ILE A 161 24.12 3.08 17.91
N PRO A 162 25.25 2.97 17.18
CA PRO A 162 26.52 3.49 17.64
C PRO A 162 26.42 4.98 17.99
N ASP A 163 26.95 5.36 19.16
CA ASP A 163 26.96 6.76 19.60
C ASP A 163 27.67 7.69 18.61
N SER A 164 28.60 7.15 17.81
CA SER A 164 29.29 7.87 16.74
C SER A 164 28.38 8.37 15.61
N LEU A 165 27.15 7.87 15.51
CA LEU A 165 26.19 8.20 14.43
C LEU A 165 25.06 9.12 14.87
N LYS A 166 24.82 9.27 16.19
CA LYS A 166 23.85 10.23 16.73
C LYS A 166 24.30 11.66 16.38
N GLY A 167 23.50 12.40 15.61
CA GLY A 167 23.80 13.79 15.24
C GLY A 167 24.79 13.99 14.07
N LYS A 168 25.05 12.97 13.23
CA LYS A 168 25.89 13.09 12.01
C LYS A 168 25.06 13.16 10.71
N ARG A 169 25.59 13.87 9.68
CA ARG A 169 25.05 13.97 8.29
C ARG A 169 25.33 12.67 7.49
N PRO A 170 24.57 12.35 6.43
CA PRO A 170 24.00 11.02 6.29
C PRO A 170 24.91 9.95 5.68
N LEU A 171 24.60 8.72 6.07
CA LEU A 171 24.90 7.51 5.32
C LEU A 171 24.12 7.51 4.00
N SER A 172 24.61 6.75 3.01
CA SER A 172 24.07 6.58 1.65
C SER A 172 22.52 6.64 1.55
N PRO A 173 21.91 7.04 0.42
CA PRO A 173 20.52 7.51 0.30
C PRO A 173 19.40 6.49 0.60
N SER A 174 19.71 5.34 1.21
CA SER A 174 18.82 4.20 1.43
C SER A 174 18.69 3.80 2.91
N ALA A 175 19.05 4.67 3.86
CA ALA A 175 19.06 4.35 5.29
C ALA A 175 17.66 4.09 5.90
N MET A 176 16.60 4.58 5.27
CA MET A 176 15.22 4.32 5.67
C MET A 176 14.49 3.64 4.52
N ALA A 177 13.87 2.51 4.80
CA ALA A 177 12.75 2.09 3.98
C ALA A 177 11.56 2.94 4.43
N ASN A 178 10.88 3.59 3.48
CA ASN A 178 9.53 4.04 3.76
C ASN A 178 8.77 2.82 4.27
N ASN A 179 8.12 2.98 5.41
CA ASN A 179 7.30 1.94 5.99
C ASN A 179 6.01 1.78 5.17
N THR A 180 6.14 1.25 3.97
CA THR A 180 5.15 0.34 3.39
C THR A 180 5.69 -1.04 3.68
N THR A 181 5.25 -1.59 4.81
CA THR A 181 5.54 -2.93 5.33
C THR A 181 5.75 -3.95 4.20
N PRO A 182 6.94 -4.56 4.06
CA PRO A 182 7.10 -5.73 3.21
C PRO A 182 6.64 -6.98 3.97
N ALA A 183 6.00 -7.84 3.20
CA ALA A 183 5.45 -9.14 3.55
C ALA A 183 6.28 -9.98 4.55
N ALA A 184 5.59 -10.53 5.54
CA ALA A 184 5.98 -11.78 6.15
C ALA A 184 5.98 -12.88 5.07
N THR A 185 7.14 -13.49 4.84
CA THR A 185 7.27 -14.71 4.03
C THR A 185 7.18 -15.92 4.96
N GLN A 186 6.16 -16.74 4.68
CA GLN A 186 6.05 -18.21 4.78
C GLN A 186 6.71 -18.98 5.93
N TRP A 187 5.93 -19.84 6.60
CA TRP A 187 6.34 -21.23 6.88
C TRP A 187 5.17 -22.19 6.62
N ALA A 188 5.50 -23.23 5.82
CA ALA A 188 4.97 -24.60 5.75
C ALA A 188 3.45 -24.85 5.67
#